data_AF-T1AE95-F1
#
_entry.id   AF-T1AE95-F1
#
_cell.length_a   1.000
_cell.length_b   1.000
_cell.length_c   1.000
_cell.angle_alpha   90.00
_cell.angle_beta   90.00
_cell.angle_gamma   90.00
#
_symmetry.space_group_name_H-M   'P 1'
#
loop_
_entity.id
_entity.type
_entity.pdbx_description
1 polymer ?
#
loop_
_entity_poly.entity_id
_entity_poly.type
_entity_poly.pdbx_seq_one_letter_code
_entity_poly.pdbx_strand_id
1 'polypeptide(L)'
;RLEMFCPDRYLGAQLVSAATGEGLEGIRRTIGAALASALEPAEATIPYQQLGMLTRWRRYGVVESEEFTPDGVRVTGRLPQALIATLSALDGGPAQASSSGAPAG
;
A
#
# COMPACT_ATOMS: atom_id res chain seq x y z
N ARG A 1 -11.05 31.91 -18.81
CA ARG A 1 -11.18 32.69 -17.56
C ARG A 1 -12.01 31.85 -16.59
N LEU A 2 -11.41 31.32 -15.51
CA LEU A 2 -12.06 30.44 -14.53
C LEU A 2 -12.88 31.27 -13.54
N GLU A 3 -13.89 32.01 -14.00
CA GLU A 3 -14.60 32.98 -13.13
C GLU A 3 -15.56 32.35 -12.11
N MET A 4 -15.71 31.03 -12.09
CA MET A 4 -16.64 30.33 -11.19
C MET A 4 -16.06 29.01 -10.63
N PHE A 5 -14.76 28.94 -10.39
CA PHE A 5 -14.23 27.86 -9.56
C PHE A 5 -14.19 28.30 -8.10
N CYS A 6 -15.09 27.75 -7.27
CA CYS A 6 -15.03 27.88 -5.81
C CYS A 6 -14.32 26.64 -5.23
N PRO A 7 -12.99 26.66 -5.06
CA PRO A 7 -12.23 25.51 -4.58
C PRO A 7 -12.69 25.02 -3.21
N ASP A 8 -13.23 25.92 -2.37
CA ASP A 8 -13.76 25.61 -1.03
C ASP A 8 -14.92 24.60 -1.05
N ARG A 9 -15.65 24.49 -2.17
CA ARG A 9 -16.73 23.50 -2.33
C ARG A 9 -16.24 22.08 -2.64
N TYR A 10 -14.95 21.92 -2.93
CA TYR A 10 -14.33 20.65 -3.25
C TYR A 10 -13.14 20.42 -2.32
N LEU A 11 -13.36 19.64 -1.26
CA LEU A 11 -12.31 19.30 -0.31
C LEU A 11 -11.12 18.66 -1.06
N GLY A 12 -9.96 19.30 -1.02
CA GLY A 12 -8.75 18.84 -1.70
C GLY A 12 -8.60 19.24 -3.17
N ALA A 13 -9.46 20.12 -3.69
CA ALA A 13 -9.30 20.65 -5.05
C ALA A 13 -8.07 21.56 -5.17
N GLN A 14 -7.30 21.37 -6.24
CA GLN A 14 -6.13 22.17 -6.53
C GLN A 14 -6.15 22.70 -7.96
N LEU A 15 -5.93 24.01 -8.10
CA LEU A 15 -5.78 24.65 -9.41
C LEU A 15 -4.42 24.29 -9.99
N VAL A 16 -4.41 23.83 -11.25
CA VAL A 16 -3.20 23.47 -11.98
C VAL A 16 -3.20 24.07 -13.38
N SER A 17 -2.01 24.38 -13.90
CA SER A 17 -1.79 24.83 -15.27
C SER A 17 -0.78 23.89 -15.93
N ALA A 18 -1.21 23.12 -16.93
CA ALA A 18 -0.32 22.25 -17.68
C ALA A 18 0.66 23.03 -18.58
N ALA A 19 0.32 24.28 -18.94
CA ALA A 19 1.15 25.12 -19.80
C ALA A 19 2.30 25.80 -19.02
N THR A 20 2.05 26.22 -17.77
CA THR A 20 3.06 26.89 -16.93
C THR A 20 3.67 25.97 -15.88
N GLY A 21 3.06 24.81 -15.61
CA GLY A 21 3.46 23.89 -14.55
C GLY A 21 2.99 24.31 -13.15
N GLU A 22 2.30 25.44 -13.02
CA GLU A 22 1.79 25.91 -11.73
C GLU A 22 0.81 24.91 -11.12
N GLY A 23 0.92 24.71 -9.81
CA GLY A 23 0.08 23.78 -9.05
C GLY A 23 0.40 22.29 -9.24
N LEU A 24 1.24 21.91 -10.22
CA LEU A 24 1.53 20.50 -10.50
C LEU A 24 2.24 19.79 -9.33
N GLU A 25 3.14 20.51 -8.64
CA GLU A 25 3.84 19.96 -7.48
C GLU A 25 2.90 19.74 -6.29
N GLY A 26 1.99 20.68 -6.05
CA GLY A 26 1.02 20.53 -4.96
C GLY A 26 0.06 19.37 -5.24
N ILE A 27 -0.43 19.21 -6.48
CA ILE A 27 -1.38 18.13 -6.78
C ILE A 27 -0.67 16.79 -6.68
N ARG A 28 0.60 16.71 -7.10
CA ARG A 28 1.45 15.52 -6.92
C ARG A 28 1.56 15.15 -5.44
N ARG A 29 1.80 16.13 -4.56
CA ARG A 29 1.88 15.91 -3.12
C ARG A 29 0.55 15.45 -2.53
N THR A 30 -0.55 16.10 -2.91
CA THR A 30 -1.90 15.76 -2.44
C THR A 30 -2.29 14.34 -2.85
N ILE A 31 -2.05 13.97 -4.11
CA ILE A 31 -2.25 12.59 -4.59
C ILE A 31 -1.35 11.62 -3.83
N GLY A 32 -0.07 11.95 -3.67
CA GLY A 32 0.87 11.12 -2.92
C GLY A 32 0.44 10.87 -1.47
N ALA A 33 -0.05 11.91 -0.78
CA ALA A 33 -0.56 11.80 0.58
C ALA A 33 -1.84 10.94 0.65
N ALA A 34 -2.77 11.14 -0.29
CA ALA A 34 -3.99 10.33 -0.36
C ALA A 34 -3.69 8.85 -0.61
N LEU A 35 -2.80 8.56 -1.57
CA LEU A 35 -2.35 7.20 -1.86
C LEU A 35 -1.63 6.58 -0.67
N ALA A 36 -0.71 7.31 -0.02
CA ALA A 36 0.00 6.82 1.16
C ALA A 36 -0.94 6.52 2.32
N SER A 37 -1.99 7.33 2.51
CA SER A 37 -3.00 7.11 3.56
C SER A 37 -3.87 5.87 3.34
N ALA A 38 -3.90 5.34 2.10
CA ALA A 38 -4.65 4.13 1.75
C ALA A 38 -3.80 2.85 1.83
N LEU A 39 -2.52 2.96 2.22
CA LEU A 39 -1.62 1.82 2.37
C LEU A 39 -1.65 1.31 3.81
N GLU A 40 -2.06 0.05 3.98
CA GLU A 40 -2.09 -0.64 5.26
C GLU A 40 -0.86 -1.54 5.43
N PRO A 41 -0.37 -1.75 6.66
CA PRO A 41 0.74 -2.66 6.92
C PRO A 41 0.35 -4.09 6.54
N ALA A 42 1.27 -4.79 5.86
CA ALA A 42 1.10 -6.15 5.40
C ALA A 42 2.39 -6.94 5.55
N GLU A 43 2.24 -8.22 5.86
CA GLU A 43 3.32 -9.20 5.92
C GLU A 43 2.82 -10.49 5.25
N ALA A 44 3.62 -11.05 4.35
CA ALA A 44 3.30 -12.32 3.71
C ALA A 44 4.58 -13.08 3.30
N THR A 45 4.48 -14.39 3.22
CA THR A 45 5.54 -15.24 2.66
C THR A 45 5.14 -15.61 1.25
N ILE A 46 5.82 -15.04 0.25
CA ILE A 46 5.51 -15.23 -1.15
C ILE A 46 6.29 -16.44 -1.67
N PRO A 47 5.62 -17.56 -2.04
CA PRO A 47 6.31 -18.73 -2.58
C PRO A 47 7.01 -18.39 -3.90
N TYR A 48 8.10 -19.10 -4.21
CA TYR A 48 8.84 -18.87 -5.45
C TYR A 48 8.01 -19.13 -6.72
N GLN A 49 6.96 -19.96 -6.66
CA GLN A 49 6.04 -20.14 -7.80
C GLN A 49 5.18 -18.88 -8.06
N GLN A 50 5.09 -17.95 -7.11
CA GLN A 50 4.20 -16.80 -7.13
C GLN A 50 4.90 -15.45 -6.95
N LEU A 51 6.16 -15.33 -7.37
CA LEU A 51 6.92 -14.06 -7.37
C LEU A 51 6.25 -12.92 -8.19
N GLY A 52 5.28 -13.23 -9.04
CA GLY A 52 4.40 -12.23 -9.66
C GLY A 52 3.61 -11.39 -8.65
N MET A 53 3.38 -11.90 -7.43
CA MET A 53 2.79 -11.13 -6.33
C MET A 53 3.80 -10.13 -5.75
N LEU A 54 5.06 -10.54 -5.55
CA LEU A 54 6.12 -9.63 -5.10
C LEU A 54 6.34 -8.48 -6.09
N THR A 55 6.27 -8.77 -7.39
CA THR A 55 6.33 -7.73 -8.43
C THR A 55 5.17 -6.72 -8.31
N ARG A 56 3.95 -7.20 -8.02
CA ARG A 56 2.80 -6.33 -7.78
C ARG A 56 2.97 -5.51 -6.50
N TRP A 57 3.53 -6.10 -5.45
CA TRP A 57 3.82 -5.39 -4.21
C TRP A 57 4.77 -4.21 -4.47
N ARG A 58 5.90 -4.45 -5.15
CA ARG A 58 6.86 -3.39 -5.50
C ARG A 58 6.29 -2.30 -6.39
N ARG A 59 5.25 -2.60 -7.19
CA ARG A 59 4.62 -1.64 -8.11
C ARG A 59 3.58 -0.76 -7.42
N TYR A 60 2.78 -1.34 -6.53
CA TYR A 60 1.58 -0.68 -5.98
C TYR A 60 1.65 -0.41 -4.47
N GLY A 61 2.65 -0.95 -3.78
CA GLY A 61 2.89 -0.75 -2.35
C GLY A 61 4.31 -0.31 -2.06
N VAL A 62 4.67 -0.42 -0.79
CA VAL A 62 6.02 -0.16 -0.27
C VAL A 62 6.54 -1.44 0.34
N VAL A 63 7.78 -1.79 0.00
CA VAL A 63 8.50 -2.90 0.62
C VAL A 63 9.48 -2.33 1.64
N GLU A 64 9.36 -2.78 2.88
CA GLU A 64 10.24 -2.38 3.98
C GLU A 64 11.35 -3.40 4.22
N SER A 65 11.05 -4.70 4.08
CA SER A 65 12.03 -5.78 4.19
C SER A 65 11.69 -6.94 3.26
N GLU A 66 12.73 -7.59 2.75
CA GLU A 66 12.66 -8.84 1.98
C GLU A 66 13.67 -9.83 2.55
N GLU A 67 13.17 -10.96 3.04
CA GLU A 67 14.00 -12.04 3.57
C GLU A 67 13.77 -13.31 2.75
N PHE A 68 14.86 -13.87 2.22
CA PHE A 68 14.81 -15.09 1.42
C PHE A 68 14.84 -16.31 2.32
N THR A 69 13.76 -17.09 2.32
CA THR A 69 13.61 -18.31 3.09
C THR A 69 13.53 -19.54 2.16
N PRO A 70 13.64 -20.76 2.70
CA PRO A 70 13.44 -21.98 1.92
C PRO A 70 12.01 -22.08 1.33
N ASP A 71 11.02 -21.54 2.04
CA ASP A 71 9.60 -21.60 1.66
C ASP A 71 9.18 -20.48 0.69
N GLY A 72 10.01 -19.43 0.54
CA GLY A 72 9.73 -18.32 -0.36
C GLY A 72 10.49 -17.04 0.00
N VAL A 73 9.89 -15.90 -0.31
CA VAL A 73 10.38 -14.59 0.12
C VAL A 73 9.41 -14.03 1.14
N ARG A 74 9.86 -13.88 2.39
CA ARG A 74 9.09 -13.19 3.42
C ARG A 74 9.24 -11.69 3.19
N VAL A 75 8.12 -11.02 3.02
CA VAL A 75 8.07 -9.60 2.64
C VAL A 75 7.22 -8.87 3.65
N THR A 76 7.77 -7.79 4.18
CA THR A 76 7.04 -6.87 5.06
C THR A 76 6.98 -5.51 4.39
N GLY A 77 5.86 -4.80 4.59
CA GLY A 77 5.73 -3.44 4.11
C GLY A 77 4.30 -2.95 4.18
N ARG A 78 3.91 -2.11 3.21
CA ARG A 78 2.55 -1.57 3.13
C ARG A 78 1.93 -1.78 1.76
N LEU A 79 0.64 -2.09 1.73
CA LEU A 79 -0.11 -2.35 0.51
C LEU A 79 -1.51 -1.74 0.54
N PRO A 80 -2.09 -1.46 -0.63
CA PRO A 80 -3.51 -1.12 -0.73
C PRO A 80 -4.36 -2.31 -0.26
N GLN A 81 -5.47 -2.02 0.43
CA GLN A 81 -6.41 -3.03 0.94
C GLN A 81 -6.84 -4.07 -0.10
N ALA A 82 -7.03 -3.64 -1.37
CA ALA A 82 -7.39 -4.55 -2.46
C ALA A 82 -6.32 -5.64 -2.73
N LEU A 83 -5.04 -5.31 -2.59
CA LEU A 83 -3.96 -6.28 -2.75
C LEU A 83 -3.76 -7.14 -1.50
N ILE A 84 -4.03 -6.60 -0.31
CA ILE A 84 -4.01 -7.36 0.95
C ILE A 84 -5.03 -8.51 0.90
N ALA A 85 -6.26 -8.24 0.43
CA ALA A 85 -7.26 -9.28 0.26
C ALA A 85 -6.80 -10.40 -0.70
N THR A 86 -6.03 -10.04 -1.72
CA THR A 86 -5.46 -11.01 -2.66
C THR A 86 -4.33 -11.81 -2.03
N LEU A 87 -3.48 -11.19 -1.20
CA LEU A 87 -2.44 -11.89 -0.44
C LEU A 87 -3.03 -12.92 0.53
N SER A 88 -4.04 -12.54 1.32
CA SER A 88 -4.70 -13.46 2.25
C SER A 88 -5.32 -14.67 1.54
N ALA A 89 -5.73 -14.51 0.28
CA ALA A 89 -6.23 -15.61 -0.54
C ALA A 89 -5.13 -16.54 -1.07
N LEU A 90 -3.89 -16.05 -1.19
CA LEU A 90 -2.73 -16.87 -1.56
C LEU A 90 -2.17 -17.65 -0.38
N ASP A 91 -2.12 -17.04 0.81
CA ASP A 91 -1.63 -17.66 2.03
C ASP A 91 -2.60 -18.72 2.60
N GLY A 92 -3.88 -18.70 2.22
CA GLY A 92 -4.81 -19.79 2.53
C GLY A 92 -5.07 -20.00 4.03
N GLY A 93 -5.47 -18.95 4.76
CA GLY A 93 -6.21 -19.04 6.04
C GLY A 93 -5.61 -18.25 7.22
N PRO A 94 -6.44 -17.72 8.15
CA PRO A 94 -5.94 -17.00 9.33
C PRO A 94 -5.22 -17.98 10.27
N ALA A 95 -3.90 -18.04 10.19
CA ALA A 95 -3.08 -18.64 11.23
C ALA A 95 -3.02 -17.67 12.43
N GLN A 96 -4.12 -17.58 13.17
CA GLN A 96 -4.06 -17.21 14.58
C GLN A 96 -3.34 -18.33 15.34
N ALA A 97 -2.24 -18.00 16.01
CA ALA A 97 -1.94 -18.34 17.40
C ALA A 97 -0.42 -18.41 17.63
N SER A 98 0.11 -17.42 18.34
CA SER A 98 1.05 -17.64 19.46
C SER A 98 1.19 -16.36 20.26
N SER A 99 0.11 -16.02 20.98
CA SER A 99 0.21 -15.31 22.24
C SER A 99 0.01 -16.32 23.38
N SER A 100 0.92 -16.27 24.35
CA SER A 100 0.65 -16.46 25.78
C SER A 100 0.52 -17.89 26.35
N GLY A 101 1.38 -18.17 27.34
CA GLY A 101 0.98 -18.91 28.54
C GLY A 101 1.66 -20.26 28.80
N ALA A 102 2.81 -20.22 29.47
CA ALA A 102 3.42 -21.38 30.11
C ALA A 102 2.49 -21.99 31.19
N PRO A 103 2.41 -23.31 31.34
CA PRO A 103 1.80 -23.92 32.53
C PRO A 103 2.86 -24.04 33.63
N ALA A 104 2.65 -23.35 34.75
CA ALA A 104 3.30 -23.64 36.02
C ALA A 104 2.22 -23.65 37.10
N GLY A 105 1.92 -24.84 37.62
CA GLY A 105 0.93 -25.11 38.67
C GLY A 105 0.61 -26.58 38.75
#